data_AF-A2BLB0-F1
#
_entry.id   AF-A2BLB0-F1
#
_cell.length_a   1.000
_cell.length_b   1.000
_cell.length_c   1.000
_cell.angle_alpha   90.00
_cell.angle_beta   90.00
_cell.angle_gamma   90.00
#
_symmetry.space_group_name_H-M   'P 1'
#
loop_
_entity.id
_entity.type
_entity.pdbx_description
1 polymer ?
#
loop_
_entity_poly.entity_id
_entity_poly.type
_entity_poly.pdbx_seq_one_letter_code
_entity_poly.pdbx_strand_id
1 'polypeptide(L)'
;MAPEALAEDVRRIMRGKGLEVSETRSRQATLDGEMIGYHSVSGYKQGSYKVTVRLSPEPASTTVVINAASEQQAQSAATRLEKLGFNVDVEGERVHASIKTVQANILSKAIDIAEEASKQS
;
A
#
# COMPACT_ATOMS: atom_id res chain seq x y z
N MET A 1 -9.95 16.19 -5.04
CA MET A 1 -10.49 15.66 -3.76
C MET A 1 -9.59 16.15 -2.64
N ALA A 2 -10.15 16.55 -1.49
CA ALA A 2 -9.32 16.88 -0.34
C ALA A 2 -8.62 15.61 0.17
N PRO A 3 -7.34 15.69 0.62
CA PRO A 3 -6.58 14.53 1.10
C PRO A 3 -7.25 13.82 2.27
N GLU A 4 -8.08 14.52 3.05
CA GLU A 4 -8.82 13.96 4.17
C GLU A 4 -9.93 12.98 3.76
N ALA A 5 -10.72 13.32 2.74
CA ALA A 5 -11.75 12.41 2.23
C ALA A 5 -11.13 11.13 1.65
N LEU A 6 -10.02 11.27 0.93
CA LEU A 6 -9.27 10.13 0.41
C LEU A 6 -8.69 9.27 1.53
N ALA A 7 -8.20 9.88 2.62
CA ALA A 7 -7.75 9.14 3.80
C ALA A 7 -8.87 8.35 4.48
N GLU A 8 -10.06 8.92 4.59
CA GLU A 8 -11.24 8.22 5.12
C GLU A 8 -11.59 6.98 4.29
N ASP A 9 -11.62 7.11 2.96
CA ASP A 9 -11.91 5.98 2.08
C ASP A 9 -10.84 4.89 2.16
N VAL A 10 -9.55 5.27 2.16
CA VAL A 10 -8.45 4.32 2.30
C VAL A 10 -8.55 3.56 3.63
N ARG A 11 -8.78 4.27 4.74
CA ARG A 11 -8.96 3.64 6.06
C ARG A 11 -10.16 2.70 6.10
N ARG A 12 -11.29 3.11 5.49
CA ARG A 12 -12.50 2.29 5.41
C ARG A 12 -12.24 0.99 4.64
N ILE A 13 -11.57 1.07 3.49
CA ILE A 13 -11.21 -0.10 2.68
C ILE A 13 -10.29 -1.05 3.46
N MET A 14 -9.21 -0.53 4.05
CA MET A 14 -8.26 -1.34 4.80
C MET A 14 -8.89 -2.02 6.01
N ARG A 15 -9.69 -1.30 6.79
CA ARG A 15 -10.44 -1.87 7.93
C ARG A 15 -11.48 -2.90 7.47
N GLY A 16 -12.17 -2.63 6.36
CA GLY A 16 -13.12 -3.56 5.77
C GLY A 16 -12.49 -4.88 5.31
N LYS A 17 -11.18 -4.87 5.01
CA LYS A 17 -10.38 -6.06 4.71
C LYS A 17 -9.73 -6.70 5.95
N GLY A 18 -9.97 -6.16 7.15
CA GLY A 18 -9.45 -6.70 8.40
C GLY A 18 -8.01 -6.33 8.72
N LEU A 19 -7.46 -5.28 8.09
CA LEU A 19 -6.11 -4.79 8.39
C LEU A 19 -6.08 -3.94 9.66
N GLU A 20 -4.96 -4.03 10.38
CA GLU A 20 -4.62 -3.04 11.40
C GLU A 20 -4.21 -1.74 10.68
N VAL A 21 -4.91 -0.64 10.95
CA VAL A 21 -4.72 0.62 10.24
C VAL A 21 -4.09 1.67 11.13
N SER A 22 -2.99 2.24 10.65
CA SER A 22 -2.29 3.38 11.24
C SER A 22 -2.28 4.56 10.27
N GLU A 23 -2.45 5.77 10.78
CA GLU A 23 -2.42 7.00 10.01
C GLU A 23 -1.34 7.92 10.58
N THR A 24 -0.50 8.43 9.69
CA THR A 24 0.59 9.35 10.05
C THR A 24 0.34 10.69 9.37
N ARG A 25 0.32 11.75 10.18
CA ARG A 25 0.30 13.14 9.72
C ARG A 25 1.48 13.86 10.36
N SER A 26 2.34 14.46 9.54
CA SER A 26 3.46 15.26 10.02
C SER A 26 3.65 16.50 9.15
N ARG A 27 4.37 17.48 9.66
CA ARG A 27 4.80 18.66 8.89
C ARG A 27 6.29 18.84 9.07
N GLN A 28 7.00 19.12 7.99
CA GLN A 28 8.44 19.34 8.00
C GLN A 28 8.77 20.62 7.26
N ALA A 29 9.64 21.43 7.85
CA ALA A 29 10.22 22.59 7.17
C ALA A 29 11.29 22.11 6.18
N THR A 30 11.27 22.61 4.95
CA THR A 30 12.36 22.47 3.99
C THR A 30 13.50 23.41 4.36
N LEU A 31 14.66 23.22 3.72
CA LEU A 31 15.82 24.10 3.88
C LEU A 31 15.50 25.55 3.45
N ASP A 32 14.54 25.72 2.54
CA ASP A 32 14.06 27.01 2.06
C ASP A 32 12.96 27.63 2.94
N GLY A 33 12.61 26.98 4.06
CA GLY A 33 11.59 27.46 5.01
C GLY A 33 10.14 27.13 4.62
N GLU A 34 9.92 26.33 3.58
CA GLU A 34 8.59 25.86 3.18
C GLU A 34 8.10 24.74 4.12
N MET A 35 6.84 24.81 4.57
CA MET A 35 6.25 23.76 5.41
C MET A 35 5.54 22.71 4.55
N ILE A 36 6.14 21.54 4.40
CA ILE A 36 5.54 20.40 3.68
C ILE A 36 4.74 19.53 4.65
N GLY A 37 3.47 19.31 4.31
CA GLY A 37 2.61 18.35 4.99
C GLY A 37 2.76 16.94 4.43
N TYR A 38 3.01 15.97 5.31
CA TYR A 38 3.02 14.55 4.97
C TYR A 38 1.77 13.90 5.55
N HIS A 39 1.13 13.09 4.73
CA HIS A 39 -0.04 12.32 5.13
C HIS A 39 0.01 10.94 4.50
N SER A 40 0.01 9.91 5.33
CA SER A 40 -0.03 8.53 4.89
C SER A 40 -0.96 7.69 5.76
N VAL A 41 -1.55 6.67 5.14
CA VAL A 41 -2.35 5.64 5.80
C VAL A 41 -1.69 4.30 5.49
N SER A 42 -1.38 3.53 6.52
CA SER A 42 -0.84 2.19 6.38
C SER A 42 -1.79 1.17 6.97
N GLY A 43 -2.03 0.09 6.24
CA GLY A 43 -2.73 -1.10 6.70
C GLY A 43 -1.75 -2.27 6.72
N TYR A 44 -1.72 -3.04 7.80
CA TYR A 44 -0.84 -4.21 7.88
C TYR A 44 -1.56 -5.41 8.49
N LYS A 45 -1.07 -6.59 8.10
CA LYS A 45 -1.40 -7.88 8.71
C LYS A 45 -0.11 -8.49 9.19
N GLN A 46 0.04 -8.64 10.51
CA GLN A 46 1.31 -9.00 11.13
C GLN A 46 1.89 -10.29 10.55
N GLY A 47 3.18 -10.25 10.19
CA GLY A 47 3.89 -11.38 9.58
C GLY A 47 3.57 -11.65 8.11
N SER A 48 2.53 -11.01 7.54
CA SER A 48 2.05 -11.28 6.19
C SER A 48 2.39 -10.16 5.22
N TYR A 49 1.68 -9.03 5.27
CA TYR A 49 1.86 -7.95 4.30
C TYR A 49 1.52 -6.58 4.87
N LYS A 50 2.04 -5.54 4.23
CA LYS A 50 1.84 -4.12 4.58
C LYS A 50 1.49 -3.34 3.32
N VAL A 51 0.46 -2.52 3.40
CA VAL A 51 0.01 -1.61 2.35
C VAL A 51 0.11 -0.18 2.89
N THR A 52 0.85 0.67 2.21
CA THR A 52 1.02 2.09 2.57
C THR A 52 0.52 2.96 1.44
N VAL A 53 -0.44 3.83 1.75
CA VAL A 53 -0.95 4.85 0.84
C VAL A 53 -0.41 6.20 1.30
N ARG A 54 0.38 6.86 0.45
CA ARG A 54 0.79 8.26 0.62
C ARG A 54 -0.19 9.16 -0.09
N LEU A 55 -0.74 10.11 0.65
CA LEU A 55 -1.73 11.07 0.19
C LEU A 55 -1.12 12.45 -0.02
N SER A 56 -0.08 12.78 0.76
CA SER A 56 0.67 14.03 0.63
C SER A 56 2.13 13.84 1.03
N PRO A 57 3.08 14.52 0.35
CA PRO A 57 2.88 15.43 -0.79
C PRO A 57 2.47 14.68 -2.08
N GLU A 58 1.94 15.41 -3.06
CA GLU A 58 1.58 14.84 -4.36
C GLU A 58 2.83 14.49 -5.21
N PRO A 59 2.75 13.49 -6.11
CA PRO A 59 1.58 12.67 -6.42
C PRO A 59 1.29 11.61 -5.34
N ALA A 60 0.00 11.37 -5.08
CA ALA A 60 -0.42 10.29 -4.21
C ALA A 60 0.02 8.93 -4.76
N SER A 61 0.38 8.00 -3.88
CA SER A 61 0.93 6.69 -4.26
C SER A 61 0.50 5.59 -3.32
N THR A 62 0.45 4.36 -3.84
CA THR A 62 0.20 3.14 -3.08
C THR A 62 1.41 2.24 -3.18
N THR A 63 1.88 1.74 -2.04
CA THR A 63 2.97 0.77 -1.91
C THR A 63 2.44 -0.46 -1.19
N VAL A 64 2.80 -1.65 -1.68
CA VAL A 64 2.44 -2.94 -1.10
C VAL A 64 3.72 -3.73 -0.90
N VAL A 65 3.91 -4.25 0.30
CA VAL A 65 5.00 -5.14 0.68
C VAL A 65 4.38 -6.44 1.15
N ILE A 66 4.70 -7.54 0.47
CA ILE A 66 4.15 -8.87 0.76
C ILE A 66 5.30 -9.77 1.18
N ASN A 67 5.14 -10.45 2.31
CA ASN A 67 5.90 -11.66 2.62
C ASN A 67 5.00 -12.83 2.21
N ALA A 68 5.27 -13.38 1.03
CA ALA A 68 4.53 -14.51 0.53
C ALA A 68 4.93 -15.77 1.30
N ALA A 69 4.06 -16.79 1.27
CA ALA A 69 4.34 -18.08 1.88
C ALA A 69 5.29 -18.97 1.06
N SER A 70 5.59 -18.61 -0.19
CA SER A 70 6.62 -19.24 -1.03
C SER A 70 7.00 -18.35 -2.22
N GLU A 71 8.15 -18.63 -2.87
CA GLU A 71 8.61 -17.91 -4.06
C GLU A 71 7.60 -17.99 -5.22
N GLN A 72 6.92 -19.13 -5.38
CA GLN A 72 5.88 -19.28 -6.40
C GLN A 72 4.67 -18.37 -6.12
N GLN A 73 4.28 -18.22 -4.85
CA GLN A 73 3.22 -17.29 -4.47
C GLN A 73 3.66 -15.84 -4.64
N ALA A 74 4.92 -15.51 -4.33
CA ALA A 74 5.49 -14.19 -4.58
C ALA A 74 5.44 -13.84 -6.08
N GLN A 75 5.88 -14.74 -6.95
CA GLN A 75 5.88 -14.51 -8.40
C GLN A 75 4.45 -14.37 -8.98
N SER A 76 3.51 -15.17 -8.48
CA SER A 76 2.09 -15.08 -8.85
C SER A 76 1.49 -13.74 -8.42
N ALA A 77 1.76 -13.32 -7.18
CA ALA A 77 1.32 -12.03 -6.64
C ALA A 77 1.89 -10.86 -7.45
N ALA A 78 3.18 -10.91 -7.77
CA ALA A 78 3.87 -9.91 -8.57
C ALA A 78 3.20 -9.74 -9.93
N THR A 79 3.01 -10.84 -10.67
CA THR A 79 2.35 -10.83 -11.98
C THR A 79 0.94 -10.21 -11.92
N ARG A 80 0.19 -10.48 -10.83
CA ARG A 80 -1.16 -9.91 -10.64
C ARG A 80 -1.12 -8.42 -10.31
N LEU A 81 -0.12 -7.96 -9.54
CA LEU A 81 0.08 -6.56 -9.22
C LEU A 81 0.56 -5.76 -10.44
N GLU A 82 1.44 -6.31 -11.26
CA GLU A 82 1.87 -5.71 -12.53
C GLU A 82 0.68 -5.48 -13.47
N LYS A 83 -0.25 -6.44 -13.55
CA LYS A 83 -1.51 -6.28 -14.32
C LYS A 83 -2.41 -5.16 -13.80
N LEU A 84 -2.26 -4.75 -12.54
CA LEU A 84 -2.94 -3.59 -11.97
C LEU A 84 -2.18 -2.28 -12.20
N GLY A 85 -1.01 -2.34 -12.85
CA GLY A 85 -0.16 -1.19 -13.16
C GLY A 85 0.88 -0.86 -12.08
N PHE A 86 1.10 -1.74 -11.11
CA PHE A 86 2.20 -1.57 -10.15
C PHE A 86 3.54 -1.82 -10.83
N ASN A 87 4.54 -1.02 -10.46
CA ASN A 87 5.93 -1.39 -10.64
C ASN A 87 6.32 -2.35 -9.53
N VAL A 88 6.75 -3.56 -9.87
CA VAL A 88 6.97 -4.66 -8.93
C VAL A 88 8.42 -5.12 -8.96
N ASP A 89 8.95 -5.36 -7.79
CA ASP A 89 10.26 -5.95 -7.51
C ASP A 89 10.06 -7.17 -6.61
N VAL A 90 10.72 -8.28 -6.94
CA VAL A 90 10.57 -9.57 -6.24
C VAL A 90 11.93 -10.05 -5.79
N GLU A 91 12.07 -10.29 -4.49
CA GLU A 91 13.28 -10.83 -3.87
C GLU A 91 12.90 -12.09 -3.07
N GLY A 92 13.05 -13.25 -3.70
CA GLY A 92 12.65 -14.54 -3.14
C GLY A 92 11.15 -14.56 -2.81
N GLU A 93 10.83 -14.67 -1.52
CA GLU A 93 9.44 -14.70 -1.02
C GLU A 93 8.86 -13.30 -0.77
N ARG A 94 9.63 -12.23 -0.97
CA ARG A 94 9.19 -10.86 -0.76
C ARG A 94 8.82 -10.18 -2.07
N VAL A 95 7.69 -9.46 -2.05
CA VAL A 95 7.22 -8.65 -3.18
C VAL A 95 7.10 -7.20 -2.74
N HIS A 96 7.77 -6.30 -3.45
CA HIS A 96 7.66 -4.86 -3.30
C HIS A 96 6.97 -4.27 -4.53
N ALA A 97 5.78 -3.72 -4.36
CA ALA A 97 5.01 -3.15 -5.44
C ALA A 97 4.67 -1.69 -5.16
N SER A 98 4.77 -0.80 -6.15
CA SER A 98 4.37 0.60 -6.01
C SER A 98 3.67 1.15 -7.24
N ILE A 99 2.70 2.03 -7.04
CA ILE A 99 1.97 2.72 -8.12
C ILE A 99 1.72 4.19 -7.72
N LYS A 100 1.86 5.11 -8.68
CA LYS A 100 1.63 6.56 -8.48
C LYS A 100 0.15 6.93 -8.63
N THR A 101 -0.73 6.18 -7.99
CA THR A 101 -2.16 6.47 -7.94
C THR A 101 -2.78 5.87 -6.68
N VAL A 102 -3.92 6.42 -6.28
CA VAL A 102 -4.73 5.92 -5.18
C VAL A 102 -6.16 5.79 -5.70
N GLN A 103 -6.54 4.57 -6.07
CA GLN A 103 -7.89 4.23 -6.51
C GLN A 103 -8.43 3.12 -5.62
N ALA A 104 -9.67 3.27 -5.16
CA ALA A 104 -10.31 2.31 -4.25
C ALA A 104 -10.29 0.87 -4.79
N ASN A 105 -10.59 0.70 -6.09
CA ASN A 105 -10.61 -0.61 -6.73
C ASN A 105 -9.21 -1.25 -6.82
N ILE A 106 -8.18 -0.45 -7.12
CA ILE A 106 -6.80 -0.93 -7.20
C ILE A 106 -6.31 -1.32 -5.79
N LEU A 107 -6.57 -0.47 -4.80
CA LEU A 107 -6.21 -0.72 -3.41
C LEU A 107 -6.87 -2.00 -2.89
N SER A 108 -8.18 -2.17 -3.08
CA SER A 108 -8.89 -3.37 -2.65
C SER A 108 -8.31 -4.63 -3.29
N LYS A 109 -8.09 -4.62 -4.62
CA LYS A 109 -7.52 -5.79 -5.33
C LYS A 109 -6.10 -6.10 -4.89
N ALA A 110 -5.29 -5.08 -4.62
CA ALA A 110 -3.93 -5.26 -4.15
C ALA A 110 -3.90 -5.90 -2.75
N ILE A 111 -4.83 -5.53 -1.87
CA ILE A 111 -5.01 -6.18 -0.56
C ILE A 111 -5.43 -7.65 -0.74
N ASP A 112 -6.37 -7.93 -1.64
CA ASP A 112 -6.81 -9.31 -1.91
C ASP A 112 -5.64 -10.18 -2.41
N ILE A 113 -4.83 -9.67 -3.34
CA ILE A 113 -3.64 -10.38 -3.85
C ILE A 113 -2.64 -10.64 -2.72
N ALA A 114 -2.38 -9.64 -1.87
CA ALA A 114 -1.44 -9.75 -0.77
C ALA A 114 -1.91 -10.78 0.28
N GLU A 115 -3.21 -10.77 0.59
CA GLU A 115 -3.85 -11.74 1.47
C GLU A 115 -3.70 -13.17 0.94
N GLU A 116 -4.04 -13.40 -0.33
CA GLU A 116 -3.90 -14.71 -0.96
C GLU A 116 -2.45 -15.21 -0.94
N ALA A 117 -1.49 -14.38 -1.35
CA ALA A 117 -0.09 -14.76 -1.44
C ALA A 117 0.57 -15.07 -0.09
N SER A 118 0.04 -14.50 0.99
CA SER A 118 0.55 -14.68 2.35
C SER A 118 -0.03 -15.90 3.08
N LYS A 119 -1.05 -16.57 2.52
CA LYS A 119 -1.63 -17.77 3.12
C LYS A 119 -0.73 -18.97 2.84
N GLN A 120 -0.31 -19.64 3.90
CA GLN A 120 0.28 -20.98 3.78
C GLN A 120 -0.83 -21.94 3.33
N SER A 121 -0.62 -22.61 2.19
CA SER A 121 -1.47 -23.73 1.74
C SER A 121 -1.12 -24.99 2.51
#